data_AF-A0A1X0S8W1-F1
#
_entry.id   AF-A0A1X0S8W1-F1
#
_cell.length_a   1.000
_cell.length_b   1.000
_cell.length_c   1.000
_cell.angle_alpha   90.00
_cell.angle_beta   90.00
_cell.angle_gamma   90.00
#
_symmetry.space_group_name_H-M   'P 1'
#
loop_
_entity.id
_entity.type
_entity.pdbx_description
1 polymer ?
#
loop_
_entity_poly.entity_id
_entity_poly.type
_entity_poly.pdbx_seq_one_letter_code
_entity_poly.pdbx_strand_id
1 'polypeptide(L)' 'MAAFLRPSDLRRVDLQSADINDSFQLTSQVDSPKETRDHRCIIKPFTIFPNQDRSLCPIREFIALKERPSL' A
#
# COMPACT_ATOMS: atom_id res chain seq x y z
N MET A 1 -4.45 -9.07 -6.67
CA MET A 1 -4.71 -9.55 -5.28
C MET A 1 -4.31 -8.43 -4.33
N ALA A 2 -5.24 -7.98 -3.48
CA ALA A 2 -5.00 -6.92 -2.52
C ALA A 2 -4.23 -7.45 -1.29
N ALA A 3 -3.42 -6.60 -0.66
CA ALA A 3 -2.73 -6.96 0.57
C ALA A 3 -3.75 -7.16 1.72
N PHE A 4 -3.57 -8.21 2.52
CA PHE A 4 -4.39 -8.45 3.71
C PHE A 4 -3.93 -7.54 4.86
N LEU A 5 -4.33 -6.28 4.80
CA LEU A 5 -4.03 -5.27 5.82
C LEU A 5 -5.20 -5.16 6.81
N ARG A 6 -4.90 -5.08 8.11
CA ARG A 6 -5.93 -4.78 9.11
C ARG A 6 -6.33 -3.31 8.99
N PRO A 7 -7.52 -2.91 9.44
CA PRO A 7 -7.92 -1.50 9.45
C PRO A 7 -6.92 -0.56 10.16
N SER A 8 -6.21 -1.03 11.19
CA SER A 8 -5.15 -0.25 11.86
C SER A 8 -3.90 -0.07 11.00
N ASP A 9 -3.62 -1.03 10.13
CA ASP A 9 -2.46 -1.02 9.25
C ASP A 9 -2.68 0.02 8.13
N LEU A 10 -3.92 0.11 7.60
CA LEU A 10 -4.30 1.12 6.59
C LEU A 10 -4.03 2.57 7.04
N ARG A 11 -4.26 2.89 8.32
CA ARG A 11 -3.95 4.23 8.87
C ARG A 11 -2.45 4.52 9.00
N ARG A 12 -1.62 3.49 8.90
CA ARG A 12 -0.16 3.54 9.10
C ARG A 12 0.61 3.23 7.83
N VAL A 13 -0.08 3.10 6.70
CA VAL A 13 0.57 2.98 5.39
C VAL A 13 1.28 4.30 5.10
N ASP A 14 2.55 4.20 4.77
CA ASP A 14 3.32 5.33 4.28
C ASP A 14 3.04 5.54 2.79
N LEU A 15 2.11 6.44 2.49
CA LEU A 15 1.74 6.77 1.10
C LEU A 15 2.86 7.51 0.36
N GLN A 16 3.84 8.09 1.07
CA GLN A 16 4.99 8.74 0.42
C GLN A 16 5.99 7.71 -0.10
N SER A 17 6.07 6.54 0.53
CA SER A 17 6.87 5.41 0.05
C SER A 17 6.19 4.60 -1.06
N ALA A 18 4.99 4.99 -1.49
CA ALA A 18 4.20 4.21 -2.44
C ALA A 18 4.74 4.38 -3.86
N ASP A 19 5.11 3.26 -4.49
CA ASP A 19 5.68 3.22 -5.84
C ASP A 19 4.97 2.18 -6.72
N ILE A 20 4.88 2.45 -8.03
CA ILE A 20 4.30 1.53 -9.00
C ILE A 20 5.39 1.08 -9.95
N ASN A 21 5.72 -0.22 -9.92
CA ASN A 21 6.77 -0.78 -10.75
C ASN A 21 6.32 -1.05 -12.20
N ASP A 22 7.27 -1.43 -13.05
CA ASP A 22 7.04 -1.74 -14.49
C ASP A 22 6.03 -2.89 -14.71
N SER A 23 5.86 -3.78 -13.73
CA SER A 23 4.86 -4.86 -13.76
C SER A 23 3.47 -4.40 -13.29
N PHE A 24 3.28 -3.09 -13.15
CA PHE A 24 2.05 -2.48 -12.67
C PHE A 24 1.62 -3.03 -11.31
N GLN A 25 2.58 -3.19 -10.39
CA GLN A 25 2.35 -3.57 -9.00
C GLN A 25 2.66 -2.39 -8.09
N LEU A 26 1.84 -2.19 -7.07
CA LEU A 26 2.02 -1.12 -6.09
C LEU A 26 2.77 -1.67 -4.88
N THR A 27 3.93 -1.11 -4.57
CA THR A 27 4.70 -1.41 -3.37
C THR A 27 4.62 -0.24 -2.39
N SER A 28 4.54 -0.55 -1.09
CA SER A 28 4.59 0.44 -0.02
C SER A 28 4.96 -0.28 1.28
N GLN A 29 5.01 0.45 2.38
CA GLN A 29 5.34 -0.05 3.70
C GLN A 29 4.32 0.38 4.74
N VAL A 30 4.18 -0.44 5.77
CA VAL A 30 3.38 -0.14 6.96
C VAL A 30 4.24 -0.16 8.21
N ASP A 31 4.10 0.87 9.04
CA ASP A 31 4.67 0.87 10.37
C ASP A 31 3.85 -0.06 11.28
N SER A 32 4.51 -1.11 11.80
CA SER A 32 3.93 -2.05 12.75
C SER A 32 4.46 -1.79 14.17
N PRO A 33 3.94 -0.79 14.89
CA PRO A 33 4.51 -0.37 16.17
C PRO A 33 4.38 -1.41 17.30
N LYS A 34 3.50 -2.40 17.12
CA LYS A 34 3.32 -3.51 18.07
C LYS A 34 4.29 -4.66 17.84
N GLU A 35 5.03 -4.64 16.74
CA GLU A 35 6.04 -5.63 16.44
C GLU A 35 7.39 -4.92 16.47
N THR A 36 8.27 -5.35 17.37
CA THR A 36 9.57 -4.74 17.55
C THR A 36 10.67 -5.75 17.28
N ARG A 37 11.73 -5.31 16.60
CA ARG A 37 13.00 -6.04 16.48
C ARG A 37 14.11 -5.14 16.99
N ASP A 38 14.92 -5.63 17.93
CA ASP A 38 16.00 -4.85 18.55
C ASP A 38 15.53 -3.47 19.08
N HIS A 39 14.37 -3.45 19.75
CA HIS A 39 13.72 -2.25 20.29
C HIS A 39 13.27 -1.21 19.25
N ARG A 40 13.22 -1.56 17.96
CA ARG A 40 12.70 -0.70 16.88
C ARG A 40 11.42 -1.28 16.30
N CYS A 41 10.46 -0.42 15.96
CA CYS A 41 9.25 -0.82 15.24
C CYS A 41 9.62 -1.49 13.91
N ILE A 42 8.97 -2.60 13.59
CA ILE A 42 9.18 -3.28 12.32
C ILE A 42 8.42 -2.53 11.23
N ILE A 43 9.15 -2.12 10.19
CA ILE A 43 8.59 -1.66 8.94
C ILE A 43 8.31 -2.89 8.08
N LYS A 44 7.05 -3.10 7.69
CA LYS A 44 6.66 -4.24 6.85
C LYS A 44 6.37 -3.77 5.42
N PRO A 45 7.15 -4.20 4.43
CA PRO A 45 6.80 -3.96 3.04
C PRO A 45 5.59 -4.83 2.65
N PHE A 46 4.78 -4.32 1.73
CA PHE A 46 3.71 -5.09 1.10
C PHE A 46 3.59 -4.73 -0.39
N THR A 47 3.03 -5.66 -1.16
CA THR A 47 2.77 -5.48 -2.58
C THR A 47 1.30 -5.72 -2.86
N ILE A 48 0.68 -4.80 -3.59
CA ILE A 48 -0.64 -4.95 -4.16
C ILE A 48 -0.47 -5.30 -5.63
N PHE A 49 -1.07 -6.42 -6.03
CA PHE A 49 -1.04 -6.89 -7.41
C PHE A 49 -2.25 -6.37 -8.19
N PRO A 50 -2.10 -6.07 -9.48
CA PRO A 50 -3.21 -5.62 -10.30
C PRO A 50 -4.32 -6.66 -10.33
N ASN A 51 -5.56 -6.19 -10.49
CA ASN A 51 -6.67 -7.06 -10.82
C ASN A 51 -6.80 -7.14 -12.34
N GLN A 52 -7.13 -8.32 -12.86
CA GLN A 52 -7.42 -8.52 -14.28
C GLN A 52 -8.68 -7.76 -14.69
N ASP A 53 -9.68 -7.72 -13.80
CA ASP A 53 -10.83 -6.85 -13.99
C ASP A 53 -10.41 -5.40 -13.74
N ARG A 54 -10.48 -4.60 -14.79
CA ARG A 54 -10.11 -3.19 -14.80
C ARG A 54 -10.92 -2.36 -13.81
N SER A 55 -12.20 -2.69 -13.63
CA SER A 55 -13.12 -1.98 -12.71
C SER A 55 -12.83 -2.29 -11.25
N LEU A 56 -12.18 -3.41 -10.97
CA LEU A 56 -11.81 -3.88 -9.63
C LEU A 56 -10.30 -3.74 -9.36
N CYS A 57 -9.57 -2.99 -10.20
CA CYS A 57 -8.12 -2.87 -10.10
C CYS A 57 -7.72 -1.77 -9.12
N PRO A 58 -7.21 -2.11 -7.92
CA PRO A 58 -6.92 -1.13 -6.87
C PRO A 58 -5.80 -0.16 -7.26
N ILE A 59 -4.88 -0.57 -8.14
CA ILE A 59 -3.74 0.24 -8.59
C ILE A 59 -4.23 1.37 -9.50
N ARG A 60 -5.22 1.10 -10.36
CA ARG A 60 -5.84 2.13 -11.19
C ARG A 60 -6.58 3.16 -10.36
N GLU A 61 -7.32 2.70 -9.35
CA GLU A 61 -8.03 3.59 -8.44
C GLU A 61 -7.05 4.44 -7.63
N PHE A 62 -5.96 3.85 -7.14
CA PHE A 62 -4.90 4.58 -6.44
C PHE A 62 -4.29 5.70 -7.29
N ILE A 63 -3.96 5.43 -8.57
CA ILE A 63 -3.46 6.47 -9.49
C ILE A 63 -4.50 7.58 -9.67
N ALA A 64 -5.76 7.22 -9.93
CA ALA A 64 -6.83 8.19 -10.16
C ALA A 64 -7.08 9.09 -8.94
N LEU A 65 -6.96 8.55 -7.72
CA LEU A 65 -7.04 9.31 -6.47
C LEU A 65 -5.81 10.19 -6.25
N LYS A 66 -4.60 9.70 -6.54
CA LYS A 66 -3.36 10.48 -6.42
C LYS A 66 -3.34 11.69 -7.36
N GLU A 67 -3.92 11.56 -8.54
CA GLU A 67 -4.10 12.65 -9.52
C GLU A 67 -5.19 13.66 -9.12
N ARG A 68 -5.94 13.39 -8.05
CA ARG A 68 -7.02 14.25 -7.54
C ARG A 68 -6.74 14.67 -6.08
N PRO A 69 -5.75 15.53 -5.82
CA PRO A 69 -5.32 15.91 -4.47
C PRO A 69 -6.36 16.67 -3.62
N SER A 70 -7.53 16.99 -4.19
CA SER A 70 -8.62 17.73 -3.53
C SER A 70 -9.71 16.84 -2.92
N LEU A 71 -9.51 15.52 -2.86
CA LEU A 71 -10.35 14.54 -2.15
C LEU A 71 -9.68 14.08 -0.85
#